data_AF-A0A4V2ZCV5-F1
#
_entry.id   AF-A0A4V2ZCV5-F1
#
_cell.length_a   1.000
_cell.length_b   1.000
_cell.length_c   1.000
_cell.angle_alpha   90.00
_cell.angle_beta   90.00
_cell.angle_gamma   90.00
#
_symmetry.space_group_name_H-M   'P 1'
#
loop_
_entity.id
_entity.type
_entity.pdbx_description
1 polymer ?
#
loop_
_entity_poly.entity_id
_entity_poly.type
_entity_poly.pdbx_seq_one_letter_code
_entity_poly.pdbx_strand_id
1 'polypeptide(L)'
;MSVYPERETIVPAKRPKNGQLSEEQRELNRLISKVRITAENVINRIKKFRACKEFFRNQPSRHGVIWGCVPGLVNLRWQRRLHLAAI
;
A
#
# COMPACT_ATOMS: atom_id res chain seq x y z
N MET A 1 5.43 15.92 -13.56
CA MET A 1 4.65 16.85 -12.73
C MET A 1 4.11 16.07 -11.54
N SER A 2 4.47 16.43 -10.30
CA SER A 2 3.92 15.76 -9.11
C SER A 2 2.48 16.20 -8.91
N VAL A 3 1.56 15.26 -8.70
CA VAL A 3 0.12 15.53 -8.50
C VAL A 3 -0.13 16.23 -7.15
N TYR A 4 0.82 16.13 -6.21
CA TYR A 4 0.79 16.76 -4.88
C TYR A 4 2.17 17.38 -4.59
N PRO A 5 2.43 18.63 -5.00
CA PRO A 5 3.74 19.27 -4.86
C PRO A 5 4.16 19.51 -3.40
N GLU A 6 3.21 19.56 -2.47
CA GLU A 6 3.44 19.72 -1.03
C GLU A 6 3.87 18.43 -0.31
N ARG A 7 3.87 17.29 -0.99
CA ARG A 7 4.23 16.00 -0.40
C ARG A 7 5.56 15.49 -0.92
N GLU A 8 6.46 15.19 0.01
CA GLU A 8 7.69 14.48 -0.32
C GLU A 8 7.35 13.02 -0.68
N THR A 9 7.72 12.62 -1.91
CA THR A 9 7.54 11.25 -2.39
C THR A 9 8.86 10.52 -2.34
N ILE A 10 8.97 9.55 -1.43
CA ILE A 10 10.14 8.69 -1.33
C ILE A 10 9.98 7.54 -2.34
N VAL A 11 10.87 7.49 -3.32
CA VAL A 11 10.90 6.42 -4.33
C VAL A 11 12.18 5.59 -4.21
N PRO A 12 12.13 4.27 -4.48
CA PRO A 12 13.33 3.47 -4.54
C PRO A 12 14.33 4.01 -5.56
N ALA A 13 15.61 4.05 -5.19
CA ALA A 13 16.70 4.38 -6.09
C ALA A 13 16.77 3.34 -7.22
N LYS A 14 16.72 3.81 -8.47
CA LYS A 14 16.88 2.96 -9.65
C LYS A 14 18.35 2.64 -9.86
N ARG A 15 18.64 1.42 -10.31
CA ARG A 15 20.00 1.05 -10.71
C ARG A 15 20.42 1.88 -11.94
N PRO A 16 21.58 2.56 -11.92
CA PRO A 16 22.06 3.31 -13.09
C PRO A 16 22.49 2.36 -14.22
N LYS A 17 22.46 2.84 -15.46
CA LYS A 17 22.93 2.07 -16.63
C LYS A 17 24.43 1.77 -16.44
N ASN A 18 24.81 0.50 -16.48
CA ASN A 18 26.18 0.00 -16.27
C ASN A 18 26.80 0.29 -14.89
N GLY A 19 26.00 0.57 -13.86
CA GLY A 19 26.50 0.80 -12.51
C GLY A 19 25.78 -0.01 -11.44
N GLN A 20 26.24 0.14 -10.19
CA GLN A 20 25.65 -0.49 -9.02
C GLN A 20 24.97 0.53 -8.13
N LEU A 21 24.01 0.08 -7.32
CA LEU A 21 23.49 0.87 -6.21
C LEU A 21 24.55 0.94 -5.11
N SER A 22 24.72 2.12 -4.51
CA SER A 22 25.52 2.28 -3.29
C SER A 22 24.91 1.46 -2.15
N GLU A 23 25.70 1.22 -1.11
CA GLU A 23 25.24 0.48 0.07
C GLU A 23 24.08 1.21 0.77
N GLU A 24 24.18 2.53 0.92
CA GLU A 24 23.12 3.38 1.47
C GLU A 24 21.84 3.31 0.63
N GLN A 25 21.95 3.35 -0.70
CA GLN A 25 20.78 3.23 -1.59
C GLN A 25 20.12 1.85 -1.48
N ARG A 26 20.91 0.79 -1.31
CA ARG A 26 20.36 -0.57 -1.10
C ARG A 26 19.61 -0.64 0.22
N GLU A 27 20.17 -0.09 1.29
CA GLU A 27 19.52 -0.08 2.60
C GLU A 27 18.22 0.74 2.56
N LEU A 28 18.23 1.93 1.96
CA LEU A 28 17.03 2.73 1.76
C LEU A 28 15.96 1.96 0.96
N ASN A 29 16.36 1.32 -0.14
CA ASN A 29 15.45 0.48 -0.93
C ASN A 29 14.87 -0.69 -0.12
N ARG A 30 15.66 -1.29 0.79
CA ARG A 30 15.20 -2.35 1.69
C ARG A 30 14.15 -1.85 2.67
N LEU A 31 14.36 -0.68 3.27
CA LEU A 31 13.40 -0.04 4.18
C LEU A 31 12.10 0.32 3.46
N ILE A 32 12.18 0.93 2.27
CA ILE A 32 11.00 1.22 1.44
C ILE A 32 10.25 -0.06 1.10
N SER A 33 10.98 -1.13 0.73
CA SER A 33 10.38 -2.42 0.39
C SER A 33 9.66 -3.06 1.58
N LYS A 34 10.20 -2.96 2.81
CA LYS A 34 9.53 -3.46 4.03
C LYS A 34 8.16 -2.80 4.21
N VAL A 35 8.06 -1.49 4.05
CA VAL A 35 6.78 -0.76 4.14
C VAL A 35 5.85 -1.14 3.01
N ARG A 36 6.36 -1.21 1.77
CA ARG A 36 5.58 -1.59 0.59
C ARG A 36 4.98 -2.99 0.71
N ILE A 37 5.73 -3.97 1.18
CA ILE A 37 5.25 -5.35 1.36
C ILE A 37 4.02 -5.38 2.27
N THR A 38 4.03 -4.64 3.38
CA THR A 38 2.87 -4.54 4.27
C THR A 38 1.67 -3.91 3.54
N ALA A 39 1.88 -2.82 2.80
CA ALA A 39 0.81 -2.18 2.02
C ALA A 39 0.26 -3.11 0.92
N GLU A 40 1.11 -3.79 0.17
CA GLU A 40 0.75 -4.72 -0.90
C GLU A 40 -0.04 -5.92 -0.34
N ASN A 41 0.33 -6.44 0.83
CA ASN A 41 -0.41 -7.48 1.53
C ASN A 41 -1.82 -7.03 1.93
N VAL A 42 -1.98 -5.80 2.40
CA VAL A 42 -3.29 -5.21 2.71
C VAL A 42 -4.11 -5.02 1.44
N ILE A 43 -3.52 -4.49 0.37
CA ILE A 43 -4.17 -4.31 -0.94
C ILE A 43 -4.64 -5.66 -1.51
N ASN A 44 -3.82 -6.71 -1.41
CA ASN A 44 -4.21 -8.06 -1.84
C ASN A 44 -5.46 -8.56 -1.10
N ARG A 45 -5.60 -8.26 0.19
CA ARG A 45 -6.79 -8.60 0.98
C ARG A 45 -8.00 -7.77 0.56
N ILE A 46 -7.83 -6.48 0.30
CA ILE A 46 -8.90 -5.59 -0.21
C ILE A 46 -9.40 -6.10 -1.57
N LYS A 47 -8.51 -6.55 -2.46
CA LYS A 47 -8.87 -7.10 -3.77
C LYS A 47 -9.63 -8.44 -3.72
N LYS A 48 -9.85 -9.04 -2.54
CA LYS A 48 -10.75 -10.19 -2.41
C LYS A 48 -12.22 -9.79 -2.46
N PHE A 49 -12.53 -8.53 -2.18
CA PHE A 49 -13.88 -8.00 -2.21
C PHE A 49 -14.22 -7.58 -3.65
N ARG A 50 -15.26 -8.19 -4.25
CA ARG A 50 -15.69 -7.89 -5.63
C ARG A 50 -15.94 -6.39 -5.84
N ALA A 51 -16.50 -5.72 -4.83
CA ALA A 51 -16.73 -4.28 -4.84
C ALA A 51 -15.47 -3.42 -5.04
N CYS A 52 -14.28 -3.94 -4.69
CA CYS A 52 -12.99 -3.28 -4.87
C CYS A 52 -12.15 -3.89 -6.00
N LYS A 53 -12.46 -5.11 -6.45
CA LYS A 53 -11.71 -5.84 -7.50
C LYS A 53 -12.28 -5.62 -8.90
N GLU A 54 -13.61 -5.64 -9.01
CA GLU A 54 -14.31 -5.55 -10.28
C GLU A 54 -14.73 -4.11 -10.57
N PHE A 55 -15.19 -3.88 -11.81
CA PHE A 55 -15.86 -2.63 -12.14
C PHE A 55 -17.05 -2.41 -11.20
N PHE A 56 -17.04 -1.26 -10.55
CA PHE A 56 -18.10 -0.88 -9.63
C PHE A 56 -19.36 -0.52 -10.41
N ARG A 57 -20.36 -1.41 -10.36
CA ARG A 57 -21.63 -1.25 -11.10
C ARG A 57 -22.77 -0.64 -10.26
N ASN A 58 -22.52 -0.34 -8.98
CA ASN A 58 -23.51 0.27 -8.11
C ASN A 58 -23.46 1.82 -8.20
N GLN A 59 -24.36 2.51 -7.51
CA GLN A 59 -24.46 3.97 -7.51
C GLN A 59 -23.10 4.64 -7.22
N PRO A 60 -22.54 5.45 -8.15
CA PRO A 60 -21.18 6.03 -8.01
C PRO A 60 -20.97 6.86 -6.74
N SER A 61 -22.02 7.51 -6.23
CA SER A 61 -21.97 8.25 -4.96
C SER A 61 -21.58 7.37 -3.76
N ARG A 62 -21.84 6.06 -3.83
CA ARG A 62 -21.49 5.08 -2.78
C ARG A 62 -20.08 4.50 -2.93
N HIS A 63 -19.41 4.75 -4.06
CA HIS A 63 -18.09 4.20 -4.34
C HIS A 63 -17.07 4.61 -3.27
N GLY A 64 -17.02 5.89 -2.93
CA GLY A 64 -16.11 6.40 -1.90
C GLY A 64 -16.36 5.79 -0.51
N VAL A 65 -17.63 5.66 -0.11
CA VAL A 65 -18.01 5.04 1.18
C VAL A 65 -17.56 3.59 1.23
N ILE A 66 -17.79 2.83 0.16
CA ILE A 66 -17.36 1.42 0.07
C ILE A 66 -15.82 1.31 0.10
N TRP A 67 -15.13 2.21 -0.61
CA TRP A 67 -13.67 2.32 -0.56
C TRP A 67 -13.12 2.82 0.78
N GLY A 68 -13.93 3.42 1.65
CA GLY A 68 -13.58 3.69 3.05
C GLY A 68 -13.81 2.48 3.95
N CYS A 69 -14.97 1.83 3.81
CA CYS A 69 -15.38 0.72 4.68
C CYS A 69 -14.50 -0.54 4.48
N VAL A 70 -14.22 -0.94 3.24
CA VAL A 70 -13.49 -2.19 2.98
C VAL A 70 -12.06 -2.16 3.53
N PRO A 71 -11.20 -1.15 3.24
CA PRO A 71 -9.88 -1.04 3.85
C PRO A 71 -9.95 -0.90 5.37
N GLY A 72 -10.93 -0.17 5.90
CA GLY A 72 -11.16 -0.05 7.34
C GLY A 72 -11.36 -1.41 8.02
N LEU A 73 -12.23 -2.26 7.47
CA LEU A 73 -12.48 -3.62 7.98
C LEU A 73 -11.24 -4.52 7.86
N VAL A 74 -10.49 -4.42 6.76
CA VAL A 74 -9.26 -5.18 6.55
C VAL A 74 -8.18 -4.77 7.57
N ASN A 75 -8.01 -3.46 7.79
CA ASN A 75 -7.04 -2.93 8.76
C ASN A 75 -7.41 -3.29 10.19
N LEU A 76 -8.69 -3.18 10.58
CA LEU A 76 -9.17 -3.59 11.90
C LEU A 76 -8.88 -5.06 12.17
N ARG A 77 -9.16 -5.94 11.19
CA ARG A 77 -8.84 -7.37 11.29
C ARG A 77 -7.34 -7.61 11.41
N TRP A 78 -6.52 -6.82 10.72
CA TRP A 78 -5.05 -6.93 10.78
C TRP A 78 -4.51 -6.51 12.15
N GLN A 79 -4.93 -5.36 12.66
CA GLN A 79 -4.56 -4.87 13.99
C GLN A 79 -4.93 -5.88 15.08
N ARG A 80 -6.13 -6.47 15.02
CA ARG A 80 -6.53 -7.52 15.97
C ARG A 80 -5.58 -8.72 15.94
N ARG A 81 -5.10 -9.14 14.77
CA ARG A 81 -4.14 -10.25 14.65
C ARG A 81 -2.78 -9.91 15.23
N LEU A 82 -2.30 -8.69 15.00
CA LEU A 82 -1.04 -8.21 15.58
C LEU A 82 -1.14 -8.14 17.11
N HIS A 83 -2.25 -7.63 17.64
CA HIS A 83 -2.48 -7.58 19.08
C HIS A 83 -2.52 -8.98 19.70
N LEU A 84 -3.24 -9.93 19.10
CA LEU A 84 -3.30 -11.31 19.57
C LEU A 84 -1.96 -12.06 19.45
N ALA A 85 -1.07 -11.64 18.55
CA ALA A 85 0.27 -12.22 18.42
C ALA A 85 1.30 -11.59 19.38
N ALA A 86 0.93 -10.50 20.07
CA ALA A 86 1.78 -9.78 21.02
C ALA A 86 1.44 -10.08 22.49
N ILE A 87 0.43 -10.92 22.73
CA ILE A 87 0.04 -11.50 24.03
C ILE A 87 0.55 -12.94 24.06
#